data_AF-A0A0K3CRP5-F1
#
_entry.id   AF-A0A0K3CRP5-F1
#
_cell.length_a   1.000
_cell.length_b   1.000
_cell.length_c   1.000
_cell.angle_alpha   90.00
_cell.angle_beta   90.00
_cell.angle_gamma   90.00
#
_symmetry.space_group_name_H-M   'P 1'
#
loop_
_entity.id
_entity.type
_entity.pdbx_description
1 polymer ?
#
loop_
_entity_poly.entity_id
_entity_poly.type
_entity_poly.pdbx_seq_one_letter_code
_entity_poly.pdbx_strand_id
1 'polypeptide(L)'
;MSFSQVPFLPLIEQEPSQLDSKLLPALARIVPLLVPASLAASTLPHLPSNAEHYILDDAQLNLEDAIAYLDKGARRVVSKNTAFLTAVPAERLIFHLEKPDAAFLSNPDLLASISGVLLETETFVEEDLKPVRVAIKKKASGRPLDLFVLSAVRTAEKVLAQPAAFKLMSKTVGGTSVIPSSFLSTDLGNLIAPHPDDGKLSLATLFTSALRSDRQDGLFVTVPISLTSVTTPLGLVYSSHESVAHSILSGNAVYYSRSRNGLWRKGETSGAMQLVERIRIDCDFDALEFGVIESGPNGEKEGFCHVPEQTSCFGGIAGLAELESTLKKRMAEAPAGSYTKRLFDEPKLLRAKIMEEAGEVCDAETKEDLAGEVADLLYFTLTRA
;
A
#
# COMPACT_ATOMS: atom_id res chain seq x y z
N MET A 1 5.57 3.08 3.63
CA MET A 1 4.86 2.01 4.36
C MET A 1 4.29 1.02 3.36
N SER A 2 4.20 -0.29 3.67
CA SER A 2 3.80 -1.38 2.75
C SER A 2 2.46 -2.02 3.15
N PHE A 3 1.76 -2.72 2.26
CA PHE A 3 0.62 -3.57 2.63
C PHE A 3 1.06 -4.71 3.56
N SER A 4 0.58 -4.68 4.81
CA SER A 4 0.85 -5.74 5.80
C SER A 4 -0.12 -6.90 5.69
N GLN A 5 -1.39 -6.62 5.40
CA GLN A 5 -2.42 -7.62 5.14
C GLN A 5 -2.79 -7.59 3.66
N VAL A 6 -2.70 -8.75 3.01
CA VAL A 6 -2.99 -8.92 1.59
C VAL A 6 -4.15 -9.92 1.47
N PRO A 7 -5.41 -9.46 1.36
CA PRO A 7 -6.58 -10.33 1.32
C PRO A 7 -6.58 -11.26 0.10
N PHE A 8 -6.02 -10.81 -1.02
CA PHE A 8 -5.74 -11.56 -2.23
C PHE A 8 -4.60 -10.89 -3.01
N LEU A 9 -3.93 -11.61 -3.90
CA LEU A 9 -2.86 -11.09 -4.75
C LEU A 9 -3.27 -11.20 -6.23
N PRO A 10 -3.57 -10.09 -6.93
CA PRO A 10 -3.91 -10.14 -8.35
C PRO A 10 -2.67 -10.42 -9.21
N LEU A 11 -2.77 -11.41 -10.10
CA LEU A 11 -1.79 -11.69 -11.15
C LEU A 11 -2.19 -10.97 -12.43
N ILE A 12 -1.38 -10.02 -12.88
CA ILE A 12 -1.64 -9.24 -14.10
C ILE A 12 -1.14 -10.03 -15.31
N GLU A 13 -1.95 -10.96 -15.81
CA GLU A 13 -1.56 -11.89 -16.89
C GLU A 13 -1.98 -11.44 -18.31
N GLN A 14 -2.46 -10.21 -18.44
CA GLN A 14 -2.91 -9.63 -19.71
C GLN A 14 -2.32 -8.23 -19.88
N GLU A 15 -2.17 -7.81 -21.13
CA GLU A 15 -1.74 -6.45 -21.44
C GLU A 15 -2.74 -5.43 -20.87
N PRO A 16 -2.29 -4.27 -20.35
CA PRO A 16 -3.18 -3.25 -19.81
C PRO A 16 -4.29 -2.82 -20.79
N SER A 17 -4.02 -2.85 -22.10
CA SER A 17 -5.01 -2.54 -23.14
C SER A 17 -6.16 -3.54 -23.25
N GLN A 18 -6.01 -4.74 -22.67
CA GLN A 18 -7.03 -5.80 -22.65
C GLN A 18 -7.85 -5.79 -21.35
N LEU A 19 -7.41 -5.05 -20.34
CA LEU A 19 -8.09 -4.92 -19.06
C LEU A 19 -9.06 -3.74 -19.08
N ASP A 20 -10.07 -3.78 -18.21
CA ASP A 20 -10.86 -2.58 -17.93
C ASP A 20 -9.92 -1.49 -17.40
N SER A 21 -9.99 -0.30 -17.99
CA SER A 21 -9.18 0.87 -17.61
C SER A 21 -9.23 1.23 -16.11
N LYS A 22 -10.29 0.85 -15.41
CA LYS A 22 -10.49 1.10 -13.97
C LYS A 22 -9.92 0.00 -13.09
N LEU A 23 -9.63 -1.18 -13.64
CA LEU A 23 -9.21 -2.36 -12.88
C LEU A 23 -7.87 -2.13 -12.19
N LEU A 24 -6.82 -1.74 -12.94
CA LEU A 24 -5.48 -1.54 -12.36
C LEU A 24 -5.47 -0.44 -11.28
N PRO A 25 -6.06 0.76 -11.50
CA PRO A 25 -6.16 1.76 -10.44
C PRO A 25 -6.93 1.27 -9.22
N ALA A 26 -8.04 0.52 -9.40
CA ALA A 26 -8.81 -0.01 -8.29
C ALA A 26 -8.03 -1.05 -7.47
N LEU A 27 -7.31 -1.98 -8.14
CA LEU A 27 -6.48 -2.98 -7.47
C LEU A 27 -5.30 -2.33 -6.73
N ALA A 28 -4.60 -1.40 -7.38
CA ALA A 28 -3.44 -0.72 -6.79
C ALA A 28 -3.76 0.02 -5.47
N ARG A 29 -5.03 0.44 -5.28
CA ARG A 29 -5.49 1.05 -4.03
C ARG A 29 -5.54 0.05 -2.87
N ILE A 30 -5.84 -1.22 -3.12
CA ILE A 30 -6.23 -2.16 -2.06
C ILE A 30 -5.24 -3.28 -1.81
N VAL A 31 -4.40 -3.62 -2.80
CA VAL A 31 -3.48 -4.76 -2.73
C VAL A 31 -2.22 -4.50 -3.56
N PRO A 32 -1.08 -5.17 -3.26
CA PRO A 32 0.04 -5.23 -4.18
C PRO A 32 -0.33 -5.98 -5.46
N LEU A 33 0.32 -5.67 -6.58
CA LEU A 33 0.10 -6.33 -7.87
C LEU A 33 1.23 -7.31 -8.21
N LEU A 34 0.90 -8.55 -8.57
CA LEU A 34 1.88 -9.50 -9.09
C LEU A 34 1.98 -9.36 -10.61
N VAL A 35 3.10 -8.80 -11.08
CA VAL A 35 3.32 -8.48 -12.50
C VAL A 35 4.35 -9.45 -13.08
N PRO A 36 4.02 -10.24 -14.10
CA PRO A 36 4.98 -11.04 -14.85
C PRO A 36 6.09 -10.18 -15.44
N ALA A 37 7.34 -10.65 -15.37
CA ALA A 37 8.50 -9.94 -15.92
C ALA A 37 8.33 -9.68 -17.42
N SER A 38 7.73 -10.64 -18.15
CA SER A 38 7.40 -10.52 -19.56
C SER A 38 6.44 -9.36 -19.89
N LEU A 39 5.58 -8.97 -18.95
CA LEU A 39 4.59 -7.88 -19.09
C LEU A 39 4.97 -6.61 -18.34
N ALA A 40 6.11 -6.59 -17.63
CA ALA A 40 6.47 -5.47 -16.77
C ALA A 40 6.70 -4.18 -17.56
N ALA A 41 7.31 -4.27 -18.75
CA ALA A 41 7.61 -3.11 -19.58
C ALA A 41 6.33 -2.38 -20.07
N SER A 42 5.28 -3.13 -20.37
CA SER A 42 3.98 -2.56 -20.78
C SER A 42 3.12 -2.19 -19.57
N THR A 43 3.18 -2.93 -18.46
CA THR A 43 2.27 -2.75 -17.31
C THR A 43 2.70 -1.63 -16.37
N LEU A 44 3.98 -1.58 -15.98
CA LEU A 44 4.44 -0.65 -14.94
C LEU A 44 4.17 0.83 -15.25
N PRO A 45 4.29 1.33 -16.50
CA PRO A 45 3.96 2.72 -16.82
C PRO A 45 2.49 3.11 -16.61
N HIS A 46 1.58 2.13 -16.54
CA HIS A 46 0.14 2.36 -16.31
C HIS A 46 -0.26 2.24 -14.84
N LEU A 47 0.66 1.86 -13.95
CA LEU A 47 0.37 1.77 -12.52
C LEU A 47 0.40 3.17 -11.88
N PRO A 48 -0.49 3.45 -10.91
CA PRO A 48 -0.36 4.62 -10.05
C PRO A 48 1.03 4.68 -9.39
N SER A 49 1.57 5.88 -9.16
CA SER A 49 2.92 6.07 -8.62
C SER A 49 3.12 5.48 -7.21
N ASN A 50 2.04 5.32 -6.46
CA ASN A 50 2.01 4.72 -5.13
C ASN A 50 1.74 3.21 -5.15
N ALA A 51 1.52 2.60 -6.32
CA ALA A 51 1.17 1.19 -6.45
C ALA A 51 2.33 0.29 -5.99
N GLU A 52 2.04 -0.57 -5.01
CA GLU A 52 2.97 -1.63 -4.63
C GLU A 52 2.86 -2.79 -5.64
N HIS A 53 3.99 -3.30 -6.10
CA HIS A 53 4.02 -4.41 -7.04
C HIS A 53 5.17 -5.37 -6.76
N TYR A 54 4.96 -6.63 -7.14
CA TYR A 54 5.94 -7.70 -7.14
C TYR A 54 6.21 -8.12 -8.58
N ILE A 55 7.43 -8.58 -8.87
CA ILE A 55 7.78 -9.14 -10.18
C ILE A 55 7.75 -10.65 -10.11
N LEU A 56 6.92 -11.29 -10.94
CA LEU A 56 6.92 -12.72 -11.16
C LEU A 56 7.93 -13.07 -12.25
N ASP A 57 8.92 -13.87 -11.92
CA ASP A 57 9.90 -14.40 -12.87
C ASP A 57 9.27 -15.51 -13.72
N ASP A 58 8.68 -15.11 -14.85
CA ASP A 58 8.16 -15.97 -15.91
C ASP A 58 9.05 -15.98 -17.16
N ALA A 59 10.12 -15.18 -17.16
CA ALA A 59 11.03 -14.96 -18.28
C ALA A 59 12.46 -15.46 -18.03
N GLN A 60 12.69 -16.21 -16.94
CA GLN A 60 14.00 -16.70 -16.53
C GLN A 60 15.00 -15.57 -16.29
N LEU A 61 14.63 -14.65 -15.40
CA LEU A 61 15.45 -13.51 -15.03
C LEU A 61 16.83 -13.96 -14.53
N ASN A 62 17.86 -13.24 -14.98
CA ASN A 62 19.17 -13.30 -14.34
C ASN A 62 19.18 -12.39 -13.09
N LEU A 63 20.27 -12.45 -12.32
CA LEU A 63 20.39 -11.69 -11.07
C LEU A 63 20.41 -10.17 -11.30
N GLU A 64 21.04 -9.71 -12.37
CA GLU A 64 21.14 -8.28 -12.70
C GLU A 64 19.75 -7.69 -12.99
N ASP A 65 18.95 -8.39 -13.80
CA ASP A 65 17.58 -7.97 -14.12
C ASP A 65 16.69 -7.97 -12.88
N ALA A 66 16.80 -9.00 -12.03
CA ALA A 66 16.04 -9.07 -10.78
C ALA A 66 16.37 -7.90 -9.84
N ILE A 67 17.66 -7.56 -9.67
CA ILE A 67 18.10 -6.41 -8.88
C ILE A 67 17.60 -5.10 -9.52
N ALA A 68 17.69 -4.97 -10.84
CA ALA A 68 17.22 -3.78 -11.55
C ALA A 68 15.73 -3.51 -11.33
N TYR A 69 14.88 -4.54 -11.26
CA TYR A 69 13.47 -4.37 -10.89
C TYR A 69 13.29 -3.89 -9.44
N LEU A 70 14.06 -4.46 -8.50
CA LEU A 70 14.00 -4.07 -7.09
C LEU A 70 14.42 -2.61 -6.88
N ASP A 71 15.45 -2.16 -7.60
CA ASP A 71 15.95 -0.79 -7.57
C ASP A 71 14.96 0.19 -8.21
N LYS A 72 14.20 -0.26 -9.23
CA LYS A 72 13.10 0.50 -9.84
C LYS A 72 11.80 0.51 -9.02
N GLY A 73 11.82 -0.05 -7.81
CA GLY A 73 10.72 0.05 -6.85
C GLY A 73 9.87 -1.19 -6.68
N ALA A 74 10.14 -2.30 -7.40
CA ALA A 74 9.45 -3.56 -7.16
C ALA A 74 9.69 -4.01 -5.72
N ARG A 75 8.63 -4.27 -4.96
CA ARG A 75 8.76 -4.62 -3.54
C ARG A 75 9.36 -6.00 -3.34
N ARG A 76 9.05 -6.95 -4.21
CA ARG A 76 9.58 -8.31 -4.13
C ARG A 76 9.75 -8.89 -5.53
N VAL A 77 10.69 -9.82 -5.67
CA VAL A 77 10.79 -10.71 -6.82
C VAL A 77 10.30 -12.10 -6.39
N VAL A 78 9.49 -12.73 -7.22
CA VAL A 78 8.96 -14.08 -7.06
C VAL A 78 9.66 -14.97 -8.09
N SER A 79 10.53 -15.88 -7.66
CA SER A 79 11.33 -16.68 -8.60
C SER A 79 11.62 -18.09 -8.08
N LYS A 80 11.89 -19.00 -9.02
CA LYS A 80 12.38 -20.37 -8.80
C LYS A 80 13.92 -20.43 -8.78
N ASN A 81 14.59 -19.34 -9.15
CA ASN A 81 16.03 -19.29 -9.32
C ASN A 81 16.75 -19.31 -7.96
N THR A 82 17.40 -20.42 -7.64
CA THR A 82 18.08 -20.61 -6.36
C THR A 82 19.32 -19.72 -6.20
N ALA A 83 19.88 -19.18 -7.29
CA ALA A 83 20.98 -18.22 -7.21
C ALA A 83 20.57 -16.92 -6.50
N PHE A 84 19.27 -16.60 -6.44
CA PHE A 84 18.78 -15.38 -5.78
C PHE A 84 18.79 -15.48 -4.26
N LEU A 85 18.78 -16.69 -3.70
CA LEU A 85 18.71 -16.92 -2.26
C LEU A 85 19.90 -16.32 -1.51
N THR A 86 21.07 -16.21 -2.16
CA THR A 86 22.28 -15.65 -1.55
C THR A 86 22.53 -14.18 -1.91
N ALA A 87 21.84 -13.66 -2.92
CA ALA A 87 22.15 -12.35 -3.51
C ALA A 87 21.02 -11.31 -3.38
N VAL A 88 19.78 -11.76 -3.26
CA VAL A 88 18.62 -10.88 -3.03
C VAL A 88 18.33 -10.83 -1.53
N PRO A 89 18.12 -9.64 -0.93
CA PRO A 89 17.73 -9.53 0.47
C PRO A 89 16.49 -10.37 0.79
N ALA A 90 16.52 -11.10 1.90
CA ALA A 90 15.48 -12.08 2.23
C ALA A 90 14.06 -11.48 2.25
N GLU A 91 13.91 -10.24 2.73
CA GLU A 91 12.65 -9.50 2.76
C GLU A 91 12.09 -9.12 1.38
N ARG A 92 12.91 -9.22 0.34
CA ARG A 92 12.61 -8.87 -1.07
C ARG A 92 12.44 -10.10 -1.97
N LEU A 93 12.61 -11.32 -1.46
CA LEU A 93 12.49 -12.55 -2.24
C LEU A 93 11.30 -13.41 -1.78
N ILE A 94 10.48 -13.85 -2.72
CA ILE A 94 9.47 -14.90 -2.54
C ILE A 94 9.90 -16.09 -3.40
N PHE A 95 9.99 -17.28 -2.81
CA PHE A 95 10.36 -18.47 -3.57
C PHE A 95 9.13 -19.08 -4.24
N HIS A 96 9.22 -19.37 -5.53
CA HIS A 96 8.15 -19.98 -6.30
C HIS A 96 8.32 -21.50 -6.32
N LEU A 97 7.32 -22.23 -5.83
CA LEU A 97 7.23 -23.69 -5.87
C LEU A 97 6.09 -24.11 -6.80
N GLU A 98 6.37 -24.94 -7.80
CA GLU A 98 5.34 -25.50 -8.71
C GLU A 98 4.50 -26.60 -8.04
N LYS A 99 5.03 -27.18 -6.97
CA LYS A 99 4.42 -28.20 -6.13
C LYS A 99 5.09 -28.20 -4.76
N PRO A 100 4.46 -28.77 -3.71
CA PRO A 100 5.12 -28.91 -2.42
C PRO A 100 6.45 -29.68 -2.53
N ASP A 101 7.54 -29.06 -2.09
CA ASP A 101 8.89 -29.66 -2.07
C ASP A 101 9.34 -29.85 -0.61
N ALA A 102 9.34 -31.10 -0.16
CA ALA A 102 9.73 -31.44 1.21
C ALA A 102 11.20 -31.13 1.52
N ALA A 103 12.10 -31.22 0.52
CA ALA A 103 13.52 -30.92 0.73
C ALA A 103 13.72 -29.41 0.94
N PHE A 104 13.03 -28.59 0.14
CA PHE A 104 13.04 -27.13 0.34
C PHE A 104 12.42 -26.74 1.68
N LEU A 105 11.22 -27.24 1.99
CA LEU A 105 10.45 -26.86 3.17
C LEU A 105 11.04 -27.36 4.49
N SER A 106 11.95 -28.34 4.45
CA SER A 106 12.66 -28.82 5.64
C SER A 106 14.00 -28.11 5.87
N ASN A 107 14.45 -27.25 4.95
CA ASN A 107 15.74 -26.56 5.04
C ASN A 107 15.61 -25.18 5.71
N PRO A 108 16.09 -24.99 6.94
CA PRO A 108 15.92 -23.73 7.66
C PRO A 108 16.73 -22.56 7.07
N ASP A 109 17.88 -22.81 6.45
CA ASP A 109 18.71 -21.76 5.84
C ASP A 109 18.05 -21.19 4.58
N LEU A 110 17.42 -22.06 3.78
CA LEU A 110 16.62 -21.64 2.62
C LEU A 110 15.41 -20.80 3.06
N LEU A 111 14.68 -21.25 4.08
CA LEU A 111 13.54 -20.52 4.63
C LEU A 111 13.93 -19.21 5.31
N ALA A 112 15.16 -19.11 5.84
CA ALA A 112 15.69 -17.87 6.39
C ALA A 112 15.94 -16.81 5.30
N SER A 113 16.29 -17.25 4.10
CA SER A 113 16.70 -16.43 2.96
C SER A 113 15.53 -15.86 2.13
N ILE A 114 14.29 -16.03 2.59
CA ILE A 114 13.09 -15.58 1.87
C ILE A 114 12.08 -14.89 2.80
N SER A 115 11.14 -14.18 2.19
CA SER A 115 10.01 -13.49 2.84
C SER A 115 8.69 -14.23 2.69
N GLY A 116 8.58 -15.12 1.69
CA GLY A 116 7.36 -15.84 1.38
C GLY A 116 7.58 -16.97 0.39
N VAL A 117 6.52 -17.75 0.20
CA VAL A 117 6.43 -18.81 -0.80
C VAL A 117 5.23 -18.54 -1.69
N LEU A 118 5.41 -18.59 -3.01
CA LEU A 118 4.32 -18.74 -3.98
C LEU A 118 4.22 -20.21 -4.35
N LEU A 119 3.13 -20.87 -3.99
CA LEU A 119 2.85 -22.26 -4.33
C LEU A 119 1.84 -22.33 -5.47
N GLU A 120 2.22 -22.95 -6.58
CA GLU A 120 1.30 -23.37 -7.63
C GLU A 120 0.71 -24.76 -7.26
N THR A 121 -0.60 -24.94 -7.36
CA THR A 121 -1.28 -26.20 -7.01
C THR A 121 -2.56 -26.41 -7.81
N GLU A 122 -2.91 -27.65 -8.13
CA GLU A 122 -4.17 -28.00 -8.79
C GLU A 122 -5.37 -27.99 -7.82
N THR A 123 -5.11 -28.25 -6.54
CA THR A 123 -6.11 -28.43 -5.48
C THR A 123 -5.87 -27.46 -4.32
N PHE A 124 -6.92 -26.75 -3.92
CA PHE A 124 -6.94 -25.88 -2.74
C PHE A 124 -7.52 -26.64 -1.54
N VAL A 125 -6.89 -27.75 -1.16
CA VAL A 125 -7.31 -28.58 -0.02
C VAL A 125 -6.30 -28.47 1.12
N GLU A 126 -6.78 -28.48 2.37
CA GLU A 126 -5.93 -28.31 3.57
C GLU A 126 -4.84 -29.38 3.65
N GLU A 127 -5.10 -30.60 3.17
CA GLU A 127 -4.15 -31.72 3.23
C GLU A 127 -2.85 -31.43 2.49
N ASP A 128 -2.94 -30.79 1.31
CA ASP A 128 -1.79 -30.43 0.47
C ASP A 128 -1.06 -29.17 0.99
N LEU A 129 -1.82 -28.24 1.58
CA LEU A 129 -1.31 -26.94 2.01
C LEU A 129 -0.73 -26.95 3.44
N LYS A 130 -1.20 -27.86 4.30
CA LYS A 130 -0.79 -27.96 5.70
C LYS A 130 0.71 -28.20 5.88
N PRO A 131 1.40 -29.07 5.11
CA PRO A 131 2.85 -29.27 5.25
C PRO A 131 3.64 -27.97 4.98
N VAL A 132 3.26 -27.24 3.93
CA VAL A 132 3.87 -25.96 3.54
C VAL A 132 3.65 -24.94 4.66
N ARG A 133 2.41 -24.80 5.14
CA ARG A 133 2.04 -23.93 6.26
C ARG A 133 2.85 -24.21 7.53
N VAL A 134 3.04 -25.48 7.87
CA VAL A 134 3.79 -25.87 9.07
C VAL A 134 5.27 -25.51 8.94
N ALA A 135 5.85 -25.72 7.76
CA ALA A 135 7.24 -25.36 7.48
C ALA A 135 7.48 -23.85 7.60
N ILE A 136 6.64 -23.03 6.95
CA ILE A 136 6.83 -21.58 6.91
C ILE A 136 6.50 -20.86 8.23
N LYS A 137 5.72 -21.49 9.11
CA LYS A 137 5.44 -20.97 10.47
C LYS A 137 6.60 -21.21 11.45
N LYS A 138 7.49 -22.16 11.17
CA LYS A 138 8.60 -22.58 12.05
C LYS A 138 9.85 -21.68 11.97
N LYS A 139 9.74 -20.43 11.51
CA LYS A 139 10.90 -19.53 11.39
C LYS A 139 11.45 -19.18 12.80
N ALA A 140 12.76 -19.39 13.00
CA ALA A 140 13.46 -19.04 14.24
C ALA A 140 13.54 -17.51 14.51
N SER A 141 13.26 -16.68 13.49
CA SER A 141 13.45 -15.21 13.51
C SER A 141 12.18 -14.39 13.78
N GLY A 142 11.11 -15.00 14.31
CA GLY A 142 9.98 -14.28 14.92
C GLY A 142 8.81 -13.83 14.03
N ARG A 143 8.97 -13.68 12.69
CA ARG A 143 7.85 -13.40 11.76
C ARG A 143 7.60 -14.59 10.81
N PRO A 144 6.35 -15.09 10.68
CA PRO A 144 6.02 -16.14 9.72
C PRO A 144 6.23 -15.64 8.27
N LEU A 145 6.59 -16.56 7.36
CA LEU A 145 6.67 -16.22 5.94
C LEU A 145 5.27 -16.11 5.33
N ASP A 146 5.14 -15.27 4.30
CA ASP A 146 3.90 -15.16 3.54
C ASP A 146 3.69 -16.43 2.69
N LEU A 147 2.45 -16.91 2.57
CA LEU A 147 2.08 -18.00 1.67
C LEU A 147 1.10 -17.49 0.63
N PHE A 148 1.53 -17.45 -0.62
CA PHE A 148 0.68 -17.18 -1.77
C PHE A 148 0.35 -18.49 -2.47
N VAL A 149 -0.91 -18.69 -2.86
CA VAL A 149 -1.35 -19.93 -3.53
C VAL A 149 -2.00 -19.59 -4.86
N LEU A 150 -1.40 -20.09 -5.94
CA LEU A 150 -1.87 -19.94 -7.32
C LEU A 150 -2.42 -21.26 -7.82
N SER A 151 -3.53 -21.21 -8.56
CA SER A 151 -4.08 -22.40 -9.22
C SER A 151 -3.23 -22.76 -10.45
N ALA A 152 -2.72 -23.98 -10.50
CA ALA A 152 -2.09 -24.55 -11.70
C ALA A 152 -3.10 -24.65 -12.86
N VAL A 153 -4.38 -24.83 -12.54
CA VAL A 153 -5.48 -24.88 -13.52
C VAL A 153 -6.20 -23.55 -13.53
N ARG A 154 -6.02 -22.76 -14.60
CA ARG A 154 -6.59 -21.40 -14.76
C ARG A 154 -7.92 -21.40 -15.53
N THR A 155 -8.77 -22.39 -15.28
CA THR A 155 -10.13 -22.40 -15.84
C THR A 155 -11.05 -21.55 -14.99
N ALA A 156 -12.05 -20.92 -15.63
CA ALA A 156 -13.07 -20.14 -14.92
C ALA A 156 -13.72 -20.94 -13.78
N GLU A 157 -14.09 -22.20 -14.02
CA GLU A 157 -14.69 -23.05 -12.98
C GLU A 157 -13.80 -23.19 -11.73
N LYS A 158 -12.50 -23.45 -11.91
CA LYS A 158 -11.56 -23.64 -10.79
C LYS A 158 -11.25 -22.35 -10.05
N VAL A 159 -11.05 -21.25 -10.78
CA VAL A 159 -10.75 -19.94 -10.18
C VAL A 159 -11.99 -19.36 -9.50
N LEU A 160 -13.17 -19.47 -10.10
CA LEU A 160 -14.41 -18.94 -9.54
C LEU A 160 -14.98 -19.81 -8.41
N ALA A 161 -14.47 -21.03 -8.20
CA ALA A 161 -14.71 -21.82 -6.99
C ALA A 161 -13.85 -21.37 -5.79
N GLN A 162 -12.86 -20.49 -6.01
CA GLN A 162 -11.98 -19.99 -4.95
C GLN A 162 -12.65 -19.15 -3.85
N PRO A 163 -13.85 -18.53 -3.97
CA PRO A 163 -14.60 -17.97 -2.82
C PRO A 163 -14.70 -18.91 -1.62
N ALA A 164 -14.89 -20.22 -1.84
CA ALA A 164 -14.83 -21.23 -0.79
C ALA A 164 -13.38 -21.43 -0.27
N ALA A 165 -12.40 -21.36 -1.17
CA ALA A 165 -10.99 -21.36 -0.82
C ALA A 165 -10.57 -20.10 -0.03
N PHE A 166 -11.14 -18.91 -0.23
CA PHE A 166 -10.82 -17.71 0.58
C PHE A 166 -11.15 -17.91 2.05
N LYS A 167 -12.28 -18.56 2.34
CA LYS A 167 -12.66 -18.92 3.71
C LYS A 167 -11.72 -19.97 4.31
N LEU A 168 -11.30 -20.96 3.52
CA LEU A 168 -10.32 -21.98 3.92
C LEU A 168 -8.92 -21.37 4.14
N MET A 169 -8.48 -20.52 3.22
CA MET A 169 -7.20 -19.84 3.21
C MET A 169 -7.08 -18.86 4.37
N SER A 170 -8.14 -18.10 4.68
CA SER A 170 -8.13 -17.16 5.81
C SER A 170 -8.32 -17.82 7.18
N LYS A 171 -9.04 -18.95 7.28
CA LYS A 171 -9.34 -19.60 8.59
C LYS A 171 -8.44 -20.77 8.95
N THR A 172 -7.94 -21.52 7.97
CA THR A 172 -7.31 -22.82 8.19
C THR A 172 -5.85 -22.84 7.72
N VAL A 173 -5.60 -22.37 6.49
CA VAL A 173 -4.25 -22.38 5.89
C VAL A 173 -3.43 -21.14 6.30
N GLY A 174 -4.06 -19.99 6.49
CA GLY A 174 -3.35 -18.72 6.74
C GLY A 174 -2.47 -18.29 5.56
N GLY A 175 -2.98 -18.39 4.34
CA GLY A 175 -2.31 -17.90 3.13
C GLY A 175 -3.22 -16.99 2.30
N THR A 176 -2.68 -16.45 1.22
CA THR A 176 -3.31 -15.49 0.32
C THR A 176 -3.49 -16.13 -1.06
N SER A 177 -4.72 -16.12 -1.58
CA SER A 177 -4.96 -16.62 -2.94
C SER A 177 -4.42 -15.64 -3.98
N VAL A 178 -3.77 -16.18 -5.01
CA VAL A 178 -3.40 -15.45 -6.21
C VAL A 178 -4.50 -15.61 -7.25
N ILE A 179 -5.09 -14.49 -7.69
CA ILE A 179 -6.21 -14.48 -8.64
C ILE A 179 -5.76 -13.81 -9.92
N PRO A 180 -5.88 -14.45 -11.09
CA PRO A 180 -5.60 -13.78 -12.35
C PRO A 180 -6.56 -12.62 -12.64
N SER A 181 -6.03 -11.52 -13.18
CA SER A 181 -6.78 -10.28 -13.45
C SER A 181 -7.96 -10.47 -14.41
N SER A 182 -7.87 -11.48 -15.28
CA SER A 182 -8.92 -11.88 -16.23
C SER A 182 -10.23 -12.30 -15.55
N PHE A 183 -10.16 -12.75 -14.28
CA PHE A 183 -11.30 -13.16 -13.46
C PHE A 183 -11.76 -12.09 -12.48
N LEU A 184 -11.22 -10.87 -12.55
CA LEU A 184 -11.60 -9.77 -11.68
C LEU A 184 -12.47 -8.76 -12.43
N SER A 185 -13.47 -8.22 -11.75
CA SER A 185 -14.31 -7.13 -12.24
C SER A 185 -14.33 -5.95 -11.26
N THR A 186 -14.55 -4.77 -11.83
CA THR A 186 -14.85 -3.52 -11.12
C THR A 186 -16.36 -3.35 -10.87
N ASP A 187 -17.19 -4.30 -11.26
CA ASP A 187 -18.62 -4.26 -10.96
C ASP A 187 -18.86 -4.48 -9.46
N LEU A 188 -19.79 -3.72 -8.89
CA LEU A 188 -20.14 -3.85 -7.47
C LEU A 188 -20.87 -5.16 -7.16
N GLY A 189 -21.57 -5.73 -8.15
CA GLY A 189 -22.32 -6.98 -8.00
C GLY A 189 -23.14 -7.02 -6.71
N ASN A 190 -23.13 -8.17 -6.05
CA ASN A 190 -23.59 -8.33 -4.66
C ASN A 190 -22.42 -8.18 -3.67
N LEU A 191 -22.52 -7.24 -2.72
CA LEU A 191 -21.48 -6.95 -1.73
C LEU A 191 -21.50 -7.86 -0.49
N ILE A 192 -22.44 -8.80 -0.39
CA ILE A 192 -22.60 -9.65 0.80
C ILE A 192 -21.56 -10.78 0.83
N ALA A 193 -21.28 -11.39 -0.32
CA ALA A 193 -20.32 -12.49 -0.43
C ALA A 193 -19.72 -12.53 -1.84
N PRO A 194 -18.43 -12.92 -1.97
CA PRO A 194 -17.81 -13.04 -3.28
C PRO A 194 -18.53 -14.11 -4.09
N HIS A 195 -19.23 -13.67 -5.15
CA HIS A 195 -19.89 -14.53 -6.10
C HIS A 195 -19.45 -14.15 -7.51
N PRO A 196 -19.29 -15.13 -8.41
CA PRO A 196 -18.95 -14.85 -9.78
C PRO A 196 -20.17 -14.28 -10.52
N ASP A 197 -20.09 -13.01 -10.91
CA ASP A 197 -21.06 -12.34 -11.79
C ASP A 197 -20.45 -12.28 -13.19
N ASP A 198 -21.17 -12.76 -14.21
CA ASP A 198 -20.68 -12.91 -15.59
C ASP A 198 -19.30 -13.60 -15.70
N GLY A 199 -19.04 -14.56 -14.81
CA GLY A 199 -17.79 -15.32 -14.78
C GLY A 199 -16.61 -14.55 -14.19
N LYS A 200 -16.84 -13.46 -13.45
CA LYS A 200 -15.80 -12.66 -12.78
C LYS A 200 -16.16 -12.37 -11.33
N LEU A 201 -15.15 -12.20 -10.49
CA LEU A 201 -15.29 -11.82 -9.09
C LEU A 201 -15.16 -10.30 -8.95
N SER A 202 -16.10 -9.67 -8.24
CA SER A 202 -15.95 -8.28 -7.84
C SER A 202 -14.73 -8.12 -6.93
N LEU A 203 -13.77 -7.29 -7.34
CA LEU A 203 -12.59 -6.98 -6.52
C LEU A 203 -12.98 -6.28 -5.21
N ALA A 204 -14.07 -5.48 -5.24
CA ALA A 204 -14.56 -4.77 -4.07
C ALA A 204 -15.15 -5.76 -3.06
N THR A 205 -16.00 -6.69 -3.51
CA THR A 205 -16.54 -7.75 -2.65
C THR A 205 -15.45 -8.66 -2.11
N LEU A 206 -14.46 -9.04 -2.94
CA LEU A 206 -13.30 -9.83 -2.49
C LEU A 206 -12.56 -9.13 -1.36
N PHE A 207 -12.22 -7.85 -1.53
CA PHE A 207 -11.55 -7.08 -0.50
C PHE A 207 -12.38 -6.97 0.79
N THR A 208 -13.65 -6.58 0.68
CA THR A 208 -14.50 -6.37 1.86
C THR A 208 -14.84 -7.67 2.58
N SER A 209 -14.85 -8.82 1.88
CA SER A 209 -15.12 -10.13 2.51
C SER A 209 -14.07 -10.59 3.52
N ALA A 210 -12.87 -9.99 3.47
CA ALA A 210 -11.82 -10.24 4.45
C ALA A 210 -12.05 -9.49 5.77
N LEU A 211 -12.83 -8.40 5.74
CA LEU A 211 -13.07 -7.54 6.88
C LEU A 211 -13.97 -8.21 7.92
N ARG A 212 -13.75 -7.88 9.19
CA ARG A 212 -14.45 -8.44 10.35
C ARG A 212 -14.82 -7.32 11.29
N SER A 213 -16.09 -6.94 11.36
CA SER A 213 -16.51 -5.93 12.32
C SER A 213 -16.67 -6.57 13.71
N ASP A 214 -16.10 -5.95 14.73
CA ASP A 214 -16.35 -6.24 16.15
C ASP A 214 -17.62 -5.52 16.66
N ARG A 215 -18.24 -4.68 15.82
CA ARG A 215 -19.37 -3.83 16.17
C ARG A 215 -20.71 -4.49 15.86
N GLN A 216 -21.71 -4.21 16.70
CA GLN A 216 -23.09 -4.67 16.49
C GLN A 216 -23.75 -4.10 15.23
N ASP A 217 -23.33 -2.91 14.79
CA ASP A 217 -23.83 -2.26 13.57
C ASP A 217 -23.14 -2.76 12.29
N GLY A 218 -22.13 -3.63 12.41
CA GLY A 218 -21.39 -4.18 11.28
C GLY A 218 -20.52 -3.16 10.54
N LEU A 219 -20.30 -1.97 11.10
CA LEU A 219 -19.43 -0.95 10.53
C LEU A 219 -17.97 -1.20 10.90
N PHE A 220 -17.06 -0.65 10.10
CA PHE A 220 -15.61 -0.66 10.33
C PHE A 220 -15.16 0.72 10.78
N VAL A 221 -14.22 0.78 11.71
CA VAL A 221 -13.52 2.03 12.00
C VAL A 221 -12.59 2.31 10.83
N THR A 222 -12.63 3.52 10.31
CA THR A 222 -11.74 3.97 9.24
C THR A 222 -11.01 5.23 9.68
N VAL A 223 -9.69 5.23 9.51
CA VAL A 223 -8.83 6.39 9.78
C VAL A 223 -8.34 6.94 8.44
N PRO A 224 -8.83 8.11 7.99
CA PRO A 224 -8.28 8.79 6.83
C PRO A 224 -6.93 9.42 7.20
N ILE A 225 -5.92 9.17 6.38
CA ILE A 225 -4.54 9.62 6.54
C ILE A 225 -4.15 10.49 5.36
N SER A 226 -3.64 11.70 5.61
CA SER A 226 -3.12 12.58 4.56
C SER A 226 -1.86 11.98 3.92
N LEU A 227 -1.77 12.03 2.59
CA LEU A 227 -0.57 11.68 1.84
C LEU A 227 0.09 12.89 1.14
N THR A 228 -0.50 14.07 1.26
CA THR A 228 -0.12 15.26 0.47
C THR A 228 1.16 15.94 0.96
N SER A 229 1.45 15.88 2.25
CA SER A 229 2.69 16.47 2.81
C SER A 229 3.25 15.57 3.90
N VAL A 230 2.61 15.57 5.06
CA VAL A 230 3.00 14.72 6.18
C VAL A 230 1.93 13.70 6.44
N THR A 231 2.35 12.44 6.58
CA THR A 231 1.46 11.33 6.91
C THR A 231 0.87 11.57 8.30
N THR A 232 -0.37 12.04 8.33
CA THR A 232 -1.07 12.43 9.55
C THR A 232 -2.53 11.98 9.51
N PRO A 233 -3.11 11.60 10.66
CA PRO A 233 -4.53 11.29 10.74
C PRO A 233 -5.38 12.55 10.62
N LEU A 234 -6.38 12.47 9.76
CA LEU A 234 -7.31 13.55 9.46
C LEU A 234 -8.58 13.50 10.31
N GLY A 235 -8.99 12.30 10.71
CA GLY A 235 -10.20 12.09 11.48
C GLY A 235 -10.40 10.61 11.81
N LEU A 236 -11.53 10.31 12.45
CA LEU A 236 -12.02 8.95 12.65
C LEU A 236 -13.45 8.88 12.14
N VAL A 237 -13.69 7.97 11.21
CA VAL A 237 -14.98 7.77 10.56
C VAL A 237 -15.36 6.31 10.59
N TYR A 238 -16.57 6.01 10.13
CA TYR A 238 -17.07 4.64 10.02
C TYR A 238 -17.27 4.32 8.55
N SER A 239 -17.06 3.05 8.18
CA SER A 239 -17.32 2.56 6.84
C SER A 239 -18.21 1.31 6.88
N SER A 240 -19.19 1.24 5.99
CA SER A 240 -19.88 0.00 5.64
C SER A 240 -19.16 -0.69 4.48
N HIS A 241 -19.47 -1.97 4.23
CA HIS A 241 -19.02 -2.69 3.03
C HIS A 241 -19.26 -1.87 1.75
N GLU A 242 -20.46 -1.28 1.63
CA GLU A 242 -20.86 -0.44 0.50
C GLU A 242 -19.99 0.83 0.35
N SER A 243 -19.69 1.52 1.46
CA SER A 243 -18.85 2.72 1.42
C SER A 243 -17.40 2.40 1.02
N VAL A 244 -16.85 1.26 1.48
CA VAL A 244 -15.52 0.79 1.08
C VAL A 244 -15.52 0.45 -0.41
N ALA A 245 -16.51 -0.33 -0.87
CA ALA A 245 -16.64 -0.73 -2.27
C ALA A 245 -16.71 0.48 -3.21
N HIS A 246 -17.52 1.49 -2.89
CA HIS A 246 -17.56 2.74 -3.65
C HIS A 246 -16.23 3.50 -3.62
N SER A 247 -15.52 3.49 -2.49
CA SER A 247 -14.21 4.17 -2.36
C SER A 247 -13.15 3.53 -3.25
N ILE A 248 -13.12 2.19 -3.30
CA ILE A 248 -12.20 1.43 -4.15
C ILE A 248 -12.40 1.78 -5.63
N LEU A 249 -13.64 1.75 -6.09
CA LEU A 249 -13.97 1.89 -7.51
C LEU A 249 -13.93 3.33 -8.00
N SER A 250 -14.46 4.26 -7.22
CA SER A 250 -14.51 5.67 -7.62
C SER A 250 -13.18 6.40 -7.37
N GLY A 251 -12.32 5.86 -6.51
CA GLY A 251 -11.14 6.56 -6.02
C GLY A 251 -11.47 7.80 -5.17
N ASN A 252 -12.74 8.02 -4.80
CA ASN A 252 -13.15 9.11 -3.92
C ASN A 252 -13.56 8.55 -2.56
N ALA A 253 -13.22 9.25 -1.48
CA ALA A 253 -13.56 8.76 -0.15
C ALA A 253 -15.07 8.79 0.09
N VAL A 254 -15.64 7.61 0.31
CA VAL A 254 -17.02 7.40 0.73
C VAL A 254 -16.99 6.72 2.09
N TYR A 255 -17.65 7.34 3.06
CA TYR A 255 -17.79 6.82 4.41
C TYR A 255 -19.25 6.44 4.70
N TYR A 256 -19.50 5.88 5.87
CA TYR A 256 -20.85 5.67 6.39
C TYR A 256 -21.13 6.65 7.53
N SER A 257 -22.16 7.48 7.37
CA SER A 257 -22.59 8.39 8.41
C SER A 257 -23.62 7.71 9.31
N ARG A 258 -23.23 7.45 10.57
CA ARG A 258 -24.12 6.85 11.58
C ARG A 258 -25.31 7.75 11.91
N SER A 259 -25.14 9.07 11.87
CA SER A 259 -26.23 10.02 12.14
C SER A 259 -27.19 10.18 10.97
N ARG A 260 -26.72 10.05 9.73
CA ARG A 260 -27.57 10.07 8.51
C ARG A 260 -28.08 8.68 8.13
N ASN A 261 -27.60 7.63 8.78
CA ASN A 261 -27.90 6.23 8.50
C ASN A 261 -27.71 5.88 7.01
N GLY A 262 -26.58 6.30 6.44
CA GLY A 262 -26.33 6.12 5.00
C GLY A 262 -24.93 6.55 4.56
N LEU A 263 -24.66 6.36 3.27
CA LEU A 263 -23.40 6.75 2.65
C LEU A 263 -23.16 8.26 2.74
N TRP A 264 -21.91 8.62 2.96
CA TRP A 264 -21.43 9.99 2.96
C TRP A 264 -20.23 10.11 2.04
N ARG A 265 -20.43 10.73 0.87
CA ARG A 265 -19.37 11.05 -0.07
C ARG A 265 -18.65 12.30 0.44
N LYS A 266 -17.42 12.16 0.91
CA LYS A 266 -16.69 13.27 1.53
C LYS A 266 -16.42 14.34 0.48
N GLY A 267 -16.80 15.58 0.81
CA GLY A 267 -16.60 16.74 -0.07
C GLY A 267 -17.77 17.05 -1.00
N GLU A 268 -18.77 16.17 -1.14
CA GLU A 268 -19.90 16.38 -2.06
C GLU A 268 -20.68 17.68 -1.79
N THR A 269 -20.82 18.07 -0.52
CA THR A 269 -21.46 19.34 -0.13
C THR A 269 -20.44 20.48 0.02
N SER A 270 -19.26 20.20 0.60
CA SER A 270 -18.31 21.25 1.00
C SER A 270 -17.32 21.63 -0.08
N GLY A 271 -17.13 20.78 -1.08
CA GLY A 271 -16.06 20.80 -2.08
C GLY A 271 -14.75 20.13 -1.63
N ALA A 272 -14.48 20.03 -0.33
CA ALA A 272 -13.28 19.36 0.21
C ALA A 272 -13.32 17.83 0.02
N MET A 273 -13.02 17.38 -1.21
CA MET A 273 -12.96 15.98 -1.63
C MET A 273 -11.68 15.31 -1.11
N GLN A 274 -11.68 13.98 -1.15
CA GLN A 274 -10.53 13.17 -0.82
C GLN A 274 -10.38 12.08 -1.87
N LEU A 275 -9.26 12.10 -2.60
CA LEU A 275 -8.88 11.05 -3.52
C LEU A 275 -8.22 9.93 -2.72
N VAL A 276 -8.80 8.73 -2.78
CA VAL A 276 -8.29 7.53 -2.11
C VAL A 276 -7.21 6.92 -2.98
N GLU A 277 -5.98 7.10 -2.52
CA GLU A 277 -4.78 6.54 -3.13
C GLU A 277 -4.53 5.11 -2.65
N ARG A 278 -4.85 4.83 -1.38
CA ARG A 278 -4.74 3.47 -0.82
C ARG A 278 -5.73 3.20 0.30
N ILE A 279 -6.09 1.93 0.47
CA ILE A 279 -6.89 1.40 1.58
C ILE A 279 -6.14 0.22 2.18
N ARG A 280 -5.80 0.29 3.46
CA ARG A 280 -5.17 -0.82 4.20
C ARG A 280 -6.10 -1.36 5.26
N ILE A 281 -5.84 -2.62 5.60
CA ILE A 281 -6.51 -3.36 6.66
C ILE A 281 -5.50 -3.57 7.79
N ASP A 282 -5.94 -3.46 9.04
CA ASP A 282 -5.12 -3.78 10.21
C ASP A 282 -4.96 -5.29 10.44
N CYS A 283 -4.25 -5.70 11.49
CA CYS A 283 -3.78 -7.08 11.64
C CYS A 283 -4.86 -8.14 11.93
N ASP A 284 -5.97 -7.73 12.50
CA ASP A 284 -7.14 -8.53 12.88
C ASP A 284 -8.37 -8.27 12.00
N PHE A 285 -8.20 -7.41 10.99
CA PHE A 285 -9.13 -7.16 9.91
C PHE A 285 -10.40 -6.39 10.32
N ASP A 286 -10.36 -5.62 11.40
CA ASP A 286 -11.52 -4.88 11.93
C ASP A 286 -11.46 -3.37 11.72
N ALA A 287 -10.30 -2.83 11.35
CA ALA A 287 -10.13 -1.42 11.02
C ALA A 287 -9.45 -1.18 9.66
N LEU A 288 -9.71 0.02 9.13
CA LEU A 288 -9.24 0.47 7.84
C LEU A 288 -8.41 1.75 7.95
N GLU A 289 -7.38 1.85 7.13
CA GLU A 289 -6.62 3.08 6.92
C GLU A 289 -6.85 3.55 5.48
N PHE A 290 -7.42 4.73 5.30
CA PHE A 290 -7.60 5.35 3.98
C PHE A 290 -6.50 6.38 3.76
N GLY A 291 -5.48 6.04 2.98
CA GLY A 291 -4.49 7.02 2.53
C GLY A 291 -5.08 7.87 1.42
N VAL A 292 -5.20 9.17 1.67
CA VAL A 292 -5.90 10.10 0.79
C VAL A 292 -5.06 11.31 0.40
N ILE A 293 -5.33 11.83 -0.78
CA ILE A 293 -4.91 13.17 -1.20
C ILE A 293 -6.14 14.08 -1.09
N GLU A 294 -6.04 15.11 -0.27
CA GLU A 294 -7.10 16.10 -0.11
C GLU A 294 -7.15 17.01 -1.33
N SER A 295 -8.32 17.13 -1.95
CA SER A 295 -8.50 17.94 -3.16
C SER A 295 -9.80 18.74 -3.09
N GLY A 296 -9.77 20.04 -3.33
CA GLY A 296 -10.99 20.84 -3.57
C GLY A 296 -11.52 20.65 -5.00
N PRO A 297 -12.75 21.09 -5.33
CA PRO A 297 -13.28 21.02 -6.70
C PRO A 297 -12.47 21.88 -7.67
N ASN A 298 -11.80 22.89 -7.12
CA ASN A 298 -10.89 23.83 -7.79
C ASN A 298 -9.53 23.90 -7.07
N GLY A 299 -9.18 22.92 -6.23
CA GLY A 299 -7.96 22.94 -5.41
C GLY A 299 -7.97 23.86 -4.18
N GLU A 300 -9.04 24.61 -3.92
CA GLU A 300 -9.05 25.70 -2.92
C GLU A 300 -9.41 25.30 -1.48
N LYS A 301 -10.01 24.13 -1.26
CA LYS A 301 -10.35 23.65 0.09
C LYS A 301 -9.51 22.44 0.45
N GLU A 302 -8.48 22.71 1.22
CA GLU A 302 -7.62 21.72 1.84
C GLU A 302 -8.23 21.28 3.18
N GLY A 303 -8.18 19.98 3.45
CA GLY A 303 -8.50 19.43 4.77
C GLY A 303 -9.80 18.64 4.92
N PHE A 304 -9.88 17.98 6.07
CA PHE A 304 -10.96 17.08 6.45
C PHE A 304 -11.99 17.74 7.35
N CYS A 305 -11.57 18.65 8.23
CA CYS A 305 -12.42 19.26 9.25
C CYS A 305 -13.41 20.28 8.64
N HIS A 306 -14.53 20.50 9.34
CA HIS A 306 -15.50 21.54 8.98
C HIS A 306 -15.20 22.88 9.66
N VAL A 307 -14.27 22.89 10.63
CA VAL A 307 -13.80 24.10 11.28
C VAL A 307 -12.80 24.79 10.34
N PRO A 308 -12.96 26.10 10.05
CA PRO A 308 -12.01 26.83 9.22
C PRO A 308 -10.57 26.70 9.70
N GLU A 309 -9.62 26.68 8.76
CA GLU A 309 -8.17 26.59 9.01
C GLU A 309 -7.68 25.28 9.64
N GLN A 310 -8.59 24.38 10.05
CA GLN A 310 -8.22 23.05 10.54
C GLN A 310 -8.19 22.03 9.39
N THR A 311 -7.01 21.48 9.15
CA THR A 311 -6.82 20.42 8.13
C THR A 311 -7.28 19.05 8.65
N SER A 312 -7.21 18.81 9.96
CA SER A 312 -7.61 17.57 10.63
C SER A 312 -8.57 17.85 11.79
N CYS A 313 -9.42 16.87 12.14
CA CYS A 313 -10.24 16.90 13.35
C CYS A 313 -9.42 16.77 14.65
N PHE A 314 -8.13 16.44 14.56
CA PHE A 314 -7.24 16.26 15.70
C PHE A 314 -6.29 17.44 15.94
N GLY A 315 -6.45 18.55 15.20
CA GLY A 315 -5.60 19.73 15.29
C GLY A 315 -4.66 19.92 14.09
N GLY A 316 -3.70 20.82 14.23
CA GLY A 316 -2.71 21.13 13.19
C GLY A 316 -1.55 20.13 13.13
N ILE A 317 -0.77 20.21 12.05
CA ILE A 317 0.54 19.57 11.97
C ILE A 317 1.53 20.24 12.93
N ALA A 318 2.53 19.50 13.41
CA ALA A 318 3.54 20.00 14.36
C ALA A 318 4.96 19.63 13.90
N GLY A 319 5.97 20.30 14.48
CA GLY A 319 7.39 20.01 14.24
C GLY A 319 7.85 20.44 12.85
N LEU A 320 8.69 19.63 12.19
CA LEU A 320 9.26 19.98 10.87
C LEU A 320 8.18 20.18 9.80
N ALA A 321 7.06 19.47 9.90
CA ALA A 321 5.91 19.62 9.00
C ALA A 321 5.31 21.03 9.07
N GLU A 322 5.14 21.53 10.29
CA GLU A 322 4.62 22.87 10.56
C GLU A 322 5.61 23.95 10.12
N LEU A 323 6.91 23.72 10.37
CA LEU A 323 7.97 24.60 9.90
C LEU A 323 7.99 24.68 8.37
N GLU A 324 7.92 23.55 7.67
CA GLU A 324 7.89 23.50 6.21
C GLU A 324 6.67 24.25 5.65
N SER A 325 5.48 24.00 6.21
CA SER A 325 4.25 24.72 5.84
C SER A 325 4.39 26.23 6.07
N THR A 326 4.98 26.63 7.20
CA THR A 326 5.27 28.02 7.52
C THR A 326 6.24 28.65 6.52
N LEU A 327 7.31 27.94 6.14
CA LEU A 327 8.29 28.41 5.17
C LEU A 327 7.67 28.57 3.78
N LYS A 328 6.85 27.62 3.32
CA LYS A 328 6.10 27.74 2.04
C LYS A 328 5.20 28.98 2.03
N LYS A 329 4.47 29.23 3.12
CA LYS A 329 3.66 30.44 3.26
C LYS A 329 4.53 31.71 3.24
N ARG A 330 5.65 31.70 3.96
CA ARG A 330 6.61 32.83 4.01
C ARG A 330 7.28 33.08 2.65
N MET A 331 7.48 32.07 1.82
CA MET A 331 8.03 32.27 0.48
C MET A 331 7.16 33.24 -0.35
N ALA A 332 5.83 33.14 -0.21
CA ALA A 332 4.87 34.01 -0.86
C ALA A 332 4.63 35.34 -0.12
N GLU A 333 4.59 35.30 1.22
CA GLU A 333 4.05 36.42 2.03
C GLU A 333 5.08 37.14 2.92
N ALA A 334 6.33 36.69 2.97
CA ALA A 334 7.28 37.24 3.94
C ALA A 334 7.55 38.74 3.67
N PRO A 335 7.55 39.57 4.74
CA PRO A 335 7.85 40.99 4.61
C PRO A 335 9.21 41.21 3.94
N ALA A 336 9.26 42.22 3.06
CA ALA A 336 10.50 42.64 2.41
C ALA A 336 11.56 42.96 3.48
N GLY A 337 12.76 42.40 3.31
CA GLY A 337 13.87 42.58 4.24
C GLY A 337 13.88 41.67 5.48
N SER A 338 12.85 40.85 5.71
CA SER A 338 12.90 39.83 6.75
C SER A 338 13.99 38.78 6.47
N TYR A 339 14.56 38.18 7.52
CA TYR A 339 15.66 37.22 7.37
C TYR A 339 15.29 36.04 6.48
N THR A 340 14.12 35.43 6.69
CA THR A 340 13.60 34.35 5.86
C THR A 340 13.41 34.77 4.39
N LYS A 341 12.93 36.00 4.14
CA LYS A 341 12.79 36.51 2.77
C LYS A 341 14.15 36.66 2.08
N ARG A 342 15.14 37.18 2.80
CA ARG A 342 16.52 37.27 2.28
C ARG A 342 17.12 35.91 1.97
N LEU A 343 16.87 34.90 2.79
CA LEU A 343 17.32 33.53 2.51
C LEU A 343 16.72 32.98 1.21
N PHE A 344 15.43 33.25 0.93
CA PHE A 344 14.80 32.87 -0.34
C PHE A 344 15.36 33.63 -1.54
N ASP A 345 15.61 34.94 -1.38
CA ASP A 345 15.98 35.83 -2.49
C ASP A 345 17.51 35.86 -2.77
N GLU A 346 18.34 35.46 -1.80
CA GLU A 346 19.82 35.53 -1.87
C GLU A 346 20.48 34.13 -1.79
N PRO A 347 20.61 33.38 -2.92
CA PRO A 347 21.14 32.01 -2.91
C PRO A 347 22.54 31.85 -2.31
N LYS A 348 23.38 32.90 -2.41
CA LYS A 348 24.73 32.89 -1.82
C LYS A 348 24.69 32.94 -0.29
N LEU A 349 23.77 33.70 0.28
CA LEU A 349 23.56 33.79 1.72
C LEU A 349 23.10 32.43 2.26
N LEU A 350 22.07 31.86 1.63
CA LEU A 350 21.53 30.56 2.03
C LEU A 350 22.60 29.46 1.95
N ARG A 351 23.38 29.41 0.86
CA ARG A 351 24.48 28.46 0.71
C ARG A 351 25.54 28.64 1.81
N ALA A 352 25.93 29.88 2.12
CA ALA A 352 26.91 30.16 3.15
C ALA A 352 26.44 29.68 4.52
N LYS A 353 25.19 29.99 4.90
CA LYS A 353 24.58 29.51 6.14
C LYS A 353 24.54 27.98 6.22
N ILE A 354 24.07 27.29 5.17
CA ILE A 354 24.06 25.81 5.16
C ILE A 354 25.47 25.23 5.37
N MET A 355 26.49 25.82 4.76
CA MET A 355 27.87 25.33 4.92
C MET A 355 28.45 25.61 6.31
N GLU A 356 28.09 26.75 6.91
CA GLU A 356 28.47 27.14 8.27
C GLU A 356 27.88 26.17 9.29
N GLU A 357 26.55 26.02 9.31
CA GLU A 357 25.87 25.16 10.29
C GLU A 357 26.29 23.68 10.12
N ALA A 358 26.55 23.23 8.90
CA ALA A 358 27.04 21.86 8.67
C ALA A 358 28.45 21.65 9.27
N GLY A 359 29.28 22.69 9.30
CA GLY A 359 30.56 22.68 10.01
C GLY A 359 30.35 22.65 11.52
N GLU A 360 29.47 23.51 12.02
CA GLU A 360 29.18 23.61 13.46
C GLU A 360 28.57 22.30 14.02
N VAL A 361 27.72 21.60 13.25
CA VAL A 361 27.26 20.24 13.59
C VAL A 361 28.43 19.25 13.75
N CYS A 362 29.48 19.37 12.92
CA CYS A 362 30.65 18.50 13.01
C CYS A 362 31.53 18.84 14.22
N ASP A 363 31.59 20.12 14.59
CA ASP A 363 32.44 20.65 15.65
C ASP A 363 31.76 20.60 17.04
N ALA A 364 30.45 20.41 17.10
CA ALA A 364 29.68 20.38 18.34
C ALA A 364 30.11 19.24 19.28
N GLU A 365 30.54 19.60 20.50
CA GLU A 365 31.02 18.65 21.52
C GLU A 365 29.94 18.26 22.54
N THR A 366 28.92 19.11 22.72
CA THR A 366 27.81 18.88 23.67
C THR A 366 26.52 18.52 22.96
N LYS A 367 25.59 17.88 23.68
CA LYS A 367 24.28 17.52 23.11
C LYS A 367 23.43 18.75 22.84
N GLU A 368 23.55 19.76 23.69
CA GLU A 368 22.84 21.01 23.61
C GLU A 368 23.27 21.81 22.39
N ASP A 369 24.58 21.97 22.17
CA ASP A 369 25.13 22.65 20.99
C ASP A 369 24.73 21.88 19.72
N LEU A 370 24.96 20.56 19.69
CA LEU A 370 24.58 19.71 18.55
C LEU A 370 23.09 19.85 18.20
N ALA A 371 22.20 19.93 19.20
CA ALA A 371 20.78 20.12 18.96
C ALA A 371 20.47 21.49 18.35
N GLY A 372 21.17 22.55 18.76
CA GLY A 372 21.08 23.89 18.18
C GLY A 372 21.52 23.90 16.72
N GLU A 373 22.74 23.42 16.44
CA GLU A 373 23.31 23.44 15.09
C GLU A 373 22.50 22.57 14.11
N VAL A 374 21.99 21.42 14.58
CA VAL A 374 21.09 20.59 13.77
C VAL A 374 19.77 21.32 13.48
N ALA A 375 19.22 22.06 14.44
CA ALA A 375 17.98 22.82 14.21
C ALA A 375 18.17 23.91 13.15
N ASP A 376 19.28 24.64 13.22
CA ASP A 376 19.60 25.69 12.25
C ASP A 376 19.91 25.11 10.86
N LEU A 377 20.69 24.03 10.79
CA LEU A 377 20.94 23.31 9.55
C LEU A 377 19.64 22.81 8.89
N LEU A 378 18.71 22.25 9.67
CA LEU A 378 17.40 21.82 9.17
C LEU A 378 16.57 23.00 8.67
N TYR A 379 16.56 24.14 9.39
CA TYR A 379 15.85 25.35 8.98
C TYR A 379 16.35 25.88 7.62
N PHE A 380 17.66 26.04 7.45
CA PHE A 380 18.23 26.52 6.19
C PHE A 380 18.04 25.51 5.06
N THR A 381 18.16 24.21 5.36
CA THR A 381 17.91 23.16 4.36
C THR A 381 16.46 23.20 3.86
N LEU A 382 15.47 23.33 4.77
CA LEU A 382 14.06 23.45 4.39
C LEU A 382 13.74 24.73 3.64
N THR A 383 14.48 25.82 3.87
CA THR A 383 14.33 27.09 3.14
C THR A 383 14.78 26.97 1.67
N ARG A 384 15.57 25.94 1.33
CA ARG A 384 16.05 25.67 -0.03
C ARG A 384 15.09 24.83 -0.88
N ALA A 385 14.32 23.95 -0.23
CA ALA A 385 13.41 22.99 -0.87
C ALA A 385 12.18 23.69 -1.44
#